data_AF-A0A7J9IC88-F1
#
_entry.id   AF-A0A7J9IC88-F1
#
_cell.length_a   1.000
_cell.length_b   1.000
_cell.length_c   1.000
_cell.angle_alpha   90.00
_cell.angle_beta   90.00
_cell.angle_gamma   90.00
#
_symmetry.space_group_name_H-M   'P 1'
#
loop_
_entity.id
_entity.type
_entity.pdbx_description
1 polymer ?
#
loop_
_entity_poly.entity_id
_entity_poly.type
_entity_poly.pdbx_seq_one_letter_code
_entity_poly.pdbx_strand_id
1 'polypeptide(L)' 'MEETTKIERRIQLSSDGTVKINTSCVVVGGALKDQNREWIFGFNRRLGKCSVFEAELWGILDGVTLVQGR' A
#
# COMPACT_ATOMS: atom_id res chain seq x y z
N MET A 1 34.96 10.70 18.25
CA MET A 1 34.22 9.44 18.03
C MET A 1 32.93 9.86 17.38
N GLU A 2 32.86 9.74 16.06
CA GLU A 2 31.70 10.18 15.28
C GLU A 2 30.64 9.11 15.41
N GLU A 3 29.59 9.42 16.18
CA GLU A 3 28.44 8.56 16.38
C GLU A 3 27.70 8.50 15.04
N THR A 4 27.97 7.46 14.25
CA THR A 4 27.28 7.23 12.98
C THR A 4 25.81 6.97 13.30
N THR A 5 24.99 8.01 13.26
CA THR A 5 23.54 7.89 13.36
C THR A 5 23.10 6.99 12.21
N LYS A 6 22.70 5.77 12.54
CA LYS A 6 22.20 4.80 11.57
C LYS A 6 20.95 5.41 10.93
N ILE A 7 21.05 5.92 9.71
CA ILE A 7 19.89 6.46 8.98
C ILE A 7 18.99 5.27 8.67
N GLU A 8 17.94 5.09 9.45
CA GLU A 8 16.90 4.10 9.18
C GLU A 8 16.12 4.55 7.93
N ARG A 9 16.36 3.88 6.80
CA ARG A 9 15.54 4.05 5.60
C ARG A 9 14.21 3.36 5.83
N ARG A 10 13.19 4.13 6.17
CA ARG A 10 11.82 3.64 6.40
C ARG A 10 10.93 3.98 5.21
N ILE A 11 10.22 2.99 4.71
CA ILE A 11 9.13 3.17 3.75
C ILE A 11 7.80 3.08 4.51
N GLN A 12 6.91 4.03 4.28
CA GLN A 12 5.56 4.04 4.82
C GLN A 12 4.59 3.62 3.72
N LEU A 13 3.80 2.59 3.99
CA LEU A 13 2.74 2.12 3.10
C LEU A 13 1.39 2.55 3.68
N SER A 14 0.58 3.24 2.88
CA SER A 14 -0.85 3.44 3.13
C SER A 14 -1.63 2.73 2.03
N SER A 15 -2.61 1.90 2.40
CA SER A 15 -3.55 1.30 1.45
C SER A 15 -4.99 1.61 1.86
N ASP A 16 -5.88 1.55 0.87
CA ASP A 16 -7.33 1.68 1.06
C ASP A 16 -8.06 0.86 -0.02
N GLY A 17 -9.24 0.36 0.33
CA GLY A 17 -10.11 -0.40 -0.54
C GLY A 17 -11.42 0.34 -0.81
N THR A 18 -11.95 0.20 -2.03
CA THR A 18 -13.29 0.69 -2.37
C THR A 18 -14.12 -0.43 -2.98
N VAL A 19 -15.31 -0.65 -2.41
CA VAL A 19 -16.29 -1.63 -2.88
C VAL A 19 -17.52 -0.90 -3.43
N LYS A 20 -17.76 -1.02 -4.73
CA LYS A 20 -18.97 -0.46 -5.37
C LYS A 20 -20.12 -1.45 -5.30
N ILE A 21 -21.00 -1.27 -4.32
CA ILE A 21 -22.13 -2.16 -3.96
C ILE A 21 -22.93 -2.64 -5.19
N ASN A 22 -23.40 -1.72 -6.04
CA ASN A 22 -24.28 -2.04 -7.19
C ASN A 22 -23.63 -2.93 -8.26
N THR A 23 -22.30 -2.92 -8.35
CA THR A 23 -21.56 -3.68 -9.37
C THR A 23 -20.73 -4.80 -8.76
N SER A 24 -20.66 -4.84 -7.43
CA SER A 24 -19.68 -5.59 -6.65
C SER A 24 -18.24 -5.39 -7.14
N CYS A 25 -17.93 -4.27 -7.79
CA CYS A 25 -16.60 -4.00 -8.31
C CYS A 25 -15.74 -3.48 -7.17
N VAL A 26 -14.65 -4.21 -6.91
CA VAL A 26 -13.67 -3.84 -5.90
C VAL A 26 -12.40 -3.33 -6.55
N VAL A 27 -11.94 -2.20 -6.07
CA VAL A 27 -10.64 -1.62 -6.38
C VAL A 27 -9.92 -1.39 -5.08
N VAL A 28 -8.63 -1.71 -5.06
CA VAL A 28 -7.73 -1.37 -3.96
C VAL A 28 -6.63 -0.46 -4.50
N GLY A 29 -6.04 0.31 -3.62
CA GLY A 29 -4.88 1.11 -3.97
C GLY A 29 -4.14 1.57 -2.76
N GLY A 30 -3.06 2.29 -3.01
CA GLY A 30 -2.22 2.81 -1.96
C GLY A 30 -1.11 3.69 -2.46
N ALA A 31 -0.36 4.23 -1.51
CA ALA A 31 0.77 5.09 -1.73
C ALA A 31 1.93 4.68 -0.83
N LEU A 32 3.13 4.75 -1.38
CA LEU A 32 4.37 4.58 -0.66
C LEU A 32 5.03 5.93 -0.47
N LYS A 33 5.53 6.16 0.74
CA LYS A 33 6.21 7.40 1.12
C LYS A 33 7.52 7.08 1.81
N ASP A 34 8.49 7.98 1.70
CA ASP A 34 9.76 7.85 2.41
C ASP A 34 9.61 8.26 3.89
N GLN A 35 10.72 8.27 4.63
CA GLN A 35 10.75 8.69 6.03
C GLN A 35 10.37 10.17 6.22
N ASN A 36 10.56 11.02 5.21
CA ASN A 36 10.19 12.43 5.21
C ASN A 36 8.72 12.64 4.79
N ARG A 37 7.98 11.55 4.55
CA ARG A 37 6.61 11.53 4.03
C ARG A 37 6.50 12.02 2.58
N GLU A 38 7.62 12.09 1.86
CA GLU A 38 7.64 12.40 0.44
C GLU A 38 7.11 11.21 -0.34
N TRP A 39 6.28 11.51 -1.33
CA TRP A 39 5.68 10.48 -2.18
C TRP A 39 6.74 9.80 -3.05
N ILE A 40 6.77 8.47 -3.01
CA ILE A 40 7.66 7.65 -3.85
C ILE A 40 6.90 7.19 -5.09
N PHE A 41 5.81 6.45 -4.88
CA PHE A 41 4.87 6.06 -5.94
C PHE A 41 3.51 5.63 -5.36
N GLY A 42 2.51 5.45 -6.23
CA GLY A 42 1.19 4.91 -5.90
C GLY A 42 0.83 3.68 -6.74
N PHE A 43 -0.06 2.85 -6.23
CA PHE A 43 -0.55 1.64 -6.91
C PHE A 43 -2.07 1.54 -6.83
N ASN A 44 -2.65 0.79 -7.77
CA ASN A 44 -4.03 0.35 -7.70
C ASN A 44 -4.20 -1.01 -8.37
N ARG A 45 -5.20 -1.78 -7.95
CA ARG A 45 -5.58 -3.05 -8.56
C ARG A 45 -7.09 -3.25 -8.48
N ARG A 46 -7.66 -3.76 -9.57
CA ARG A 46 -9.05 -4.23 -9.60
C ARG A 46 -9.08 -5.70 -9.17
N LEU A 47 -9.84 -6.02 -8.11
CA LEU A 47 -9.90 -7.37 -7.52
C LEU A 47 -11.05 -8.24 -8.03
N GLY A 48 -12.05 -7.63 -8.67
CA GLY A 48 -13.31 -8.30 -9.00
C GLY A 48 -14.30 -8.19 -7.84
N LYS A 49 -14.89 -9.31 -7.41
CA LYS A 49 -15.86 -9.36 -6.30
C LYS A 49 -15.20 -9.93 -5.05
N CYS A 50 -15.18 -9.17 -3.97
CA CYS A 50 -14.80 -9.64 -2.64
C CYS A 50 -15.50 -8.78 -1.57
N SER A 51 -15.43 -9.20 -0.33
CA SER A 51 -15.85 -8.40 0.82
C SER A 51 -14.94 -7.17 1.01
N VAL A 52 -15.42 -6.19 1.78
CA VAL A 52 -14.61 -5.03 2.18
C VAL A 52 -13.35 -5.48 2.92
N PHE A 53 -13.49 -6.48 3.81
CA PHE A 53 -12.36 -7.01 4.57
C PHE A 53 -11.28 -7.63 3.66
N GLU A 54 -11.69 -8.43 2.66
CA GLU A 54 -10.75 -8.97 1.67
C GLU A 54 -10.10 -7.88 0.83
N ALA A 55 -10.82 -6.81 0.48
CA ALA A 55 -10.26 -5.69 -0.24
C ALA A 55 -9.09 -5.04 0.53
N GLU A 56 -9.29 -4.74 1.81
CA GLU A 56 -8.23 -4.17 2.65
C GLU A 56 -6.99 -5.08 2.71
N LEU A 57 -7.19 -6.39 2.92
CA LEU A 57 -6.10 -7.35 2.99
C LEU A 57 -5.30 -7.44 1.69
N TRP A 58 -6.00 -7.41 0.55
CA TRP A 58 -5.35 -7.42 -0.76
C TRP A 58 -4.57 -6.14 -1.01
N GLY A 59 -5.07 -4.97 -0.60
CA GLY A 59 -4.35 -3.70 -0.70
C GLY A 59 -3.04 -3.71 0.09
N ILE A 60 -3.06 -4.25 1.32
CA ILE A 60 -1.87 -4.42 2.15
C ILE A 60 -0.89 -5.39 1.49
N LEU A 61 -1.37 -6.55 1.02
CA LEU A 61 -0.53 -7.56 0.40
C LEU A 61 0.16 -7.02 -0.86
N ASP A 62 -0.58 -6.34 -1.73
CA ASP A 62 -0.04 -5.71 -2.94
C ASP A 62 1.06 -4.70 -2.57
N GLY A 63 0.76 -3.82 -1.62
CA GLY A 63 1.71 -2.81 -1.16
C GLY A 63 2.99 -3.40 -0.57
N VAL A 64 2.89 -4.42 0.28
CA VAL A 64 4.06 -5.10 0.87
C VAL A 64 4.87 -5.85 -0.20
N THR A 65 4.19 -6.49 -1.15
CA THR A 65 4.84 -7.20 -2.26
C THR A 65 5.65 -6.23 -3.12
N LEU A 66 5.08 -5.06 -3.43
CA LEU A 66 5.76 -3.98 -4.14
C LEU A 66 6.95 -3.42 -3.36
N VAL A 67 6.84 -3.24 -2.04
CA VAL A 67 7.97 -2.83 -1.18
C VAL A 67 9.10 -3.87 -1.22
N GLN A 68 8.75 -5.16 -1.26
CA GLN A 68 9.72 -6.26 -1.28
C GLN A 68 10.31 -6.53 -2.67
N GLY A 69 9.83 -5.85 -3.72
CA GLY A 69 10.25 -6.09 -5.10
C GLY A 69 9.87 -7.48 -5.60
N ARG A 70 8.72 -8.00 -5.15
CA ARG A 70 8.17 -9.31 -5.53
C ARG A 70 7.07 -9.19 -6.58
#